data_AF-A0A9W8HPJ9-F1
#
_entry.id   AF-A0A9W8HPJ9-F1
#
_cell.length_a   1.000
_cell.length_b   1.000
_cell.length_c   1.000
_cell.angle_alpha   90.00
_cell.angle_beta   90.00
_cell.angle_gamma   90.00
#
_symmetry.space_group_name_H-M   'P 1'
#
loop_
_entity.id
_entity.type
_entity.pdbx_description
1 polymer ?
#
loop_
_entity_poly.entity_id
_entity_poly.type
_entity_poly.pdbx_seq_one_letter_code
_entity_poly.pdbx_strand_id
1 'polypeptide(L)'
;MLKFENSFWDNPGAGHQPRYERGPQRLYEKLEQGATESDELLGFFRERVAIEEAYANSLRKLSERKLQSEGFGRDEGATLKTAYRGLLTECLAMSEAHADLAIELQSSVVVPLRSFSSEHRARVRASWKLVDDTIRRASTELAQVDRNHRVYTQKASAAEQLRLQENADLSEVLSADIEIKSRPSTVMPTETSPGPSTEDGADADVALQRQLLSAGSSSGGERAELPTVRGSLDVASIVLGNVALTRHEFHVMVQRMQTEVPQHDVRFGILGTFRGLISGESLAGWWCTNYPTVVRDESEAVLVGQ
;
A
#
# COMPACT_ATOMS: atom_id res chain seq x y z
N MET A 1 -15.74 5.75 -5.47
CA MET A 1 -14.47 5.25 -4.90
C MET A 1 -13.76 4.44 -5.98
N LEU A 2 -12.50 4.75 -6.31
CA LEU A 2 -11.74 4.02 -7.34
C LEU A 2 -11.26 2.69 -6.77
N LYS A 3 -11.54 1.60 -7.49
CA LYS A 3 -11.15 0.23 -7.13
C LYS A 3 -10.70 -0.51 -8.38
N PHE A 4 -9.79 -1.48 -8.24
CA PHE A 4 -9.28 -2.26 -9.38
C PHE A 4 -10.40 -2.94 -10.18
N GLU A 5 -11.42 -3.46 -9.50
CA GLU A 5 -12.60 -4.08 -10.11
C GLU A 5 -13.38 -3.17 -11.08
N ASN A 6 -13.25 -1.85 -10.98
CA ASN A 6 -14.02 -0.89 -11.80
C ASN A 6 -13.14 0.03 -12.66
N SER A 7 -11.81 -0.12 -12.62
CA SER A 7 -10.87 0.86 -13.22
C SER A 7 -9.97 0.31 -14.32
N PHE A 8 -9.95 -1.01 -14.53
CA PHE A 8 -9.06 -1.67 -15.49
C PHE A 8 -9.83 -2.40 -16.59
N TRP A 9 -10.99 -1.87 -16.98
CA TRP A 9 -11.73 -2.31 -18.15
C TRP A 9 -11.45 -1.39 -19.34
N ASP A 10 -11.45 -1.95 -20.55
CA ASP A 10 -11.31 -1.15 -21.77
C ASP A 10 -12.52 -0.22 -21.94
N ASN A 11 -12.26 1.02 -22.37
CA ASN A 11 -13.28 1.94 -22.84
C ASN A 11 -13.04 2.22 -24.34
N PRO A 12 -13.57 1.38 -25.24
CA PRO A 12 -13.21 1.43 -26.65
C PRO A 12 -13.72 2.69 -27.39
N GLY A 13 -14.48 3.59 -26.74
CA GLY A 13 -15.09 4.74 -27.41
C GLY A 13 -16.19 4.30 -28.39
N ALA A 14 -16.85 5.27 -29.03
CA ALA A 14 -17.96 4.97 -29.94
C ALA A 14 -17.48 4.16 -31.16
N GLY A 15 -18.19 3.07 -31.46
CA GLY A 15 -18.01 2.28 -32.68
C GLY A 15 -16.89 1.22 -32.65
N HIS A 16 -16.16 1.05 -31.55
CA HIS A 16 -15.11 0.03 -31.43
C HIS A 16 -15.50 -1.04 -30.41
N GLN A 17 -15.11 -2.30 -30.68
CA GLN A 17 -15.31 -3.38 -29.73
C GLN A 17 -14.21 -3.38 -28.65
N PRO A 18 -14.57 -3.65 -27.38
CA PRO A 18 -13.60 -3.80 -26.30
C PRO A 18 -12.77 -5.06 -26.51
N ARG A 19 -11.46 -4.97 -26.28
CA ARG A 19 -10.53 -6.12 -26.41
C ARG A 19 -10.22 -6.75 -25.06
N TYR A 20 -10.41 -6.02 -23.97
CA TYR A 20 -10.22 -6.46 -22.58
C TYR A 20 -8.81 -6.95 -22.23
N GLU A 21 -7.82 -6.74 -23.11
CA GLU A 21 -6.44 -7.18 -22.92
C GLU A 21 -5.66 -6.20 -22.05
N ARG A 22 -5.83 -4.90 -22.30
CA ARG A 22 -4.92 -3.86 -21.81
C ARG A 22 -4.97 -3.69 -20.30
N GLY A 23 -6.16 -3.56 -19.73
CA GLY A 23 -6.32 -3.30 -18.30
C GLY A 23 -5.82 -4.47 -17.42
N PRO A 24 -6.27 -5.72 -17.65
CA PRO A 24 -5.75 -6.87 -16.94
C PRO A 24 -4.25 -7.06 -17.12
N GLN A 25 -3.71 -6.83 -18.33
CA GLN A 25 -2.27 -6.89 -18.58
C GLN A 25 -1.50 -5.87 -17.73
N ARG A 26 -1.99 -4.62 -17.61
CA ARG A 26 -1.36 -3.61 -16.75
C ARG A 26 -1.35 -4.02 -15.28
N LEU A 27 -2.44 -4.62 -14.79
CA LEU A 27 -2.49 -5.15 -13.43
C LEU A 27 -1.49 -6.28 -13.23
N TYR A 28 -1.41 -7.20 -14.18
CA TYR A 28 -0.43 -8.29 -14.15
C TYR A 28 1.01 -7.77 -14.15
N GLU A 29 1.35 -6.87 -15.08
CA GLU A 29 2.68 -6.23 -15.14
C GLU A 29 3.05 -5.59 -13.80
N LYS A 30 2.10 -4.90 -13.15
CA LYS A 30 2.36 -4.27 -11.85
C LYS A 30 2.53 -5.27 -10.71
N LEU A 31 1.76 -6.36 -10.72
CA LEU A 31 1.92 -7.45 -9.73
C LEU A 31 3.21 -8.23 -9.94
N GLU A 32 3.58 -8.50 -11.18
CA GLU A 32 4.86 -9.13 -11.52
C GLU A 32 6.04 -8.24 -11.13
N GLN A 33 5.94 -6.93 -11.35
CA GLN A 33 6.92 -5.96 -10.86
C GLN A 33 7.09 -6.06 -9.34
N GLY A 34 6.00 -6.14 -8.56
CA GLY A 34 6.07 -6.29 -7.10
C GLY A 34 6.77 -7.58 -6.66
N ALA A 35 6.69 -8.65 -7.45
CA ALA A 35 7.47 -9.86 -7.20
C ALA A 35 8.97 -9.62 -7.46
N THR A 36 9.34 -8.84 -8.48
CA THR A 36 10.75 -8.46 -8.73
C THR A 36 11.29 -7.55 -7.62
N GLU A 37 10.52 -6.54 -7.20
CA GLU A 37 10.87 -5.65 -6.07
C GLU A 37 11.12 -6.46 -4.78
N SER A 38 10.34 -7.53 -4.55
CA SER A 38 10.54 -8.43 -3.42
C SER A 38 11.87 -9.21 -3.50
N ASP A 39 12.33 -9.58 -4.70
CA ASP A 39 13.62 -10.25 -4.89
C ASP A 39 14.80 -9.28 -4.68
N GLU A 40 14.65 -8.01 -5.07
CA GLU A 40 15.64 -6.97 -4.78
C GLU A 40 15.80 -6.75 -3.27
N LEU A 41 14.69 -6.65 -2.53
CA LEU A 41 14.71 -6.58 -1.07
C LEU A 41 15.37 -7.82 -0.44
N LEU A 42 15.05 -9.01 -0.95
CA LEU A 42 15.68 -10.24 -0.49
C LEU A 42 17.19 -10.25 -0.74
N GLY A 43 17.63 -9.73 -1.88
CA GLY A 43 19.05 -9.53 -2.19
C GLY A 43 19.73 -8.61 -1.18
N PHE A 44 19.15 -7.44 -0.95
CA PHE A 44 19.63 -6.47 0.03
C PHE A 44 19.78 -7.08 1.43
N PHE A 45 18.78 -7.80 1.94
CA PHE A 45 18.87 -8.37 3.28
C PHE A 45 19.89 -9.51 3.38
N ARG A 46 20.10 -10.30 2.33
CA ARG A 46 21.16 -11.31 2.30
C ARG A 46 22.56 -10.69 2.35
N GLU A 47 22.76 -9.62 1.60
CA GLU A 47 24.01 -8.85 1.65
C GLU A 47 24.21 -8.24 3.05
N ARG A 48 23.14 -7.70 3.65
CA ARG A 48 23.21 -7.17 5.02
C ARG A 48 23.60 -8.24 6.03
N VAL A 49 22.99 -9.43 5.97
CA VAL A 49 23.36 -10.57 6.83
C VAL A 49 24.85 -10.91 6.68
N ALA A 50 25.35 -11.02 5.44
CA ALA A 50 26.75 -11.33 5.19
C ALA A 50 27.71 -10.27 5.73
N ILE A 51 27.34 -8.98 5.66
CA ILE A 51 28.11 -7.88 6.24
C ILE A 51 28.15 -8.00 7.77
N GLU A 52 27.03 -8.25 8.42
CA GLU A 52 26.96 -8.41 9.88
C GLU A 52 27.79 -9.61 10.35
N GLU A 53 27.72 -10.75 9.66
CA GLU A 53 28.55 -11.93 9.95
C GLU A 53 30.05 -11.62 9.81
N ALA A 54 30.45 -10.92 8.74
CA ALA A 54 31.84 -10.54 8.52
C ALA A 54 32.34 -9.56 9.60
N TYR A 55 31.48 -8.63 10.03
CA TYR A 55 31.79 -7.66 11.07
C TYR A 55 31.95 -8.34 12.44
N ALA A 56 30.99 -9.18 12.82
CA ALA A 56 31.06 -10.00 14.04
C ALA A 56 32.34 -10.83 14.09
N ASN A 57 32.67 -11.54 13.00
CA ASN A 57 33.89 -12.34 12.90
C ASN A 57 35.17 -11.50 13.06
N SER A 58 35.18 -10.27 12.55
CA SER A 58 36.32 -9.36 12.65
C SER A 58 36.53 -8.88 14.09
N LEU A 59 35.44 -8.52 14.79
CA LEU A 59 35.48 -8.14 16.21
C LEU A 59 35.91 -9.31 17.10
N ARG A 60 35.39 -10.52 16.84
CA ARG A 60 35.79 -11.72 17.58
C ARG A 60 37.28 -12.00 17.46
N LYS A 61 37.83 -11.99 16.24
CA LYS A 61 39.27 -12.15 16.01
C LYS A 61 40.10 -11.08 16.73
N LEU A 62 39.61 -9.84 16.80
CA LEU A 62 40.28 -8.77 17.53
C LEU A 62 40.28 -9.02 19.04
N SER A 63 39.17 -9.52 19.59
CA SER A 63 39.03 -9.83 21.02
C SER A 63 39.92 -11.00 21.48
N GLU A 64 40.16 -11.99 20.61
CA GLU A 64 40.98 -13.18 20.89
C GLU A 64 42.49 -12.91 20.78
N ARG A 65 42.89 -11.69 20.43
CA ARG A 65 44.30 -11.33 20.26
C ARG A 65 45.06 -11.45 21.58
N LYS A 66 46.02 -12.37 21.61
CA LYS A 66 46.89 -12.57 22.77
C LYS A 66 47.69 -11.30 23.08
N LEU A 67 47.82 -11.00 24.37
CA LEU A 67 48.66 -9.91 24.85
C LEU A 67 50.12 -10.22 24.52
N GLN A 68 50.86 -9.21 24.05
CA GLN A 68 52.28 -9.36 23.77
C GLN A 68 53.07 -9.54 25.06
N SER A 69 54.01 -10.49 25.06
CA SER A 69 54.86 -10.80 26.22
C SER A 69 55.70 -9.61 26.67
N GLU A 70 56.13 -8.73 25.76
CA GLU A 70 56.89 -7.50 26.10
C GLU A 70 56.01 -6.27 26.38
N GLY A 71 54.68 -6.39 26.23
CA GLY A 71 53.72 -5.33 26.49
C GLY A 71 52.88 -5.61 27.73
N PHE A 72 51.55 -5.48 27.61
CA PHE A 72 50.59 -5.82 28.68
C PHE A 72 50.72 -7.27 29.19
N GLY A 73 51.41 -8.16 28.47
CA GLY A 73 51.71 -9.52 28.93
C GLY A 73 52.68 -9.57 30.12
N ARG A 74 53.67 -8.66 30.18
CA ARG A 74 54.68 -8.54 31.26
C ARG A 74 54.17 -7.81 32.51
N ASP A 75 53.09 -7.05 32.37
CA ASP A 75 52.51 -6.28 33.47
C ASP A 75 51.80 -7.23 34.45
N GLU A 76 52.26 -7.27 35.71
CA GLU A 76 51.75 -8.19 36.75
C GLU A 76 50.38 -7.77 37.34
N GLY A 77 49.76 -6.68 36.86
CA GLY A 77 48.37 -6.35 37.22
C GLY A 77 48.09 -4.88 37.51
N ALA A 78 48.58 -3.95 36.69
CA ALA A 78 48.16 -2.55 36.79
C ALA A 78 46.71 -2.33 36.28
N THR A 79 46.11 -1.21 36.69
CA THR A 79 44.78 -0.74 36.27
C THR A 79 44.64 -0.68 34.75
N LEU A 80 45.72 -0.37 34.02
CA LEU A 80 45.72 -0.25 32.57
C LEU A 80 45.62 -1.60 31.84
N LYS A 81 46.28 -2.66 32.34
CA LYS A 81 46.12 -4.02 31.80
C LYS A 81 44.69 -4.53 31.98
N THR A 82 44.08 -4.23 33.12
CA THR A 82 42.67 -4.56 33.38
C THR A 82 41.74 -3.77 32.44
N ALA A 83 41.98 -2.48 32.24
CA ALA A 83 41.22 -1.67 31.28
C ALA A 83 41.34 -2.21 29.85
N TYR A 84 42.56 -2.58 29.41
CA TYR A 84 42.77 -3.18 28.09
C TYR A 84 42.04 -4.53 27.93
N ARG A 85 42.03 -5.38 28.96
CA ARG A 85 41.23 -6.61 28.97
C ARG A 85 39.72 -6.32 28.93
N GLY A 86 39.28 -5.26 29.59
CA GLY A 86 37.92 -4.74 29.48
C GLY A 86 37.57 -4.42 28.03
N LEU A 87 38.44 -3.69 27.32
CA LEU A 87 38.24 -3.40 25.89
C LEU A 87 38.11 -4.67 25.04
N LEU A 88 38.93 -5.69 25.28
CA LEU A 88 38.80 -6.96 24.56
C LEU A 88 37.47 -7.67 24.88
N THR A 89 37.02 -7.59 26.13
CA THR A 89 35.74 -8.18 26.58
C THR A 89 34.56 -7.47 25.93
N GLU A 90 34.57 -6.14 25.86
CA GLU A 90 33.56 -5.36 25.15
C GLU A 90 33.55 -5.67 23.65
N CYS A 91 34.72 -5.82 23.01
CA CYS A 91 34.80 -6.26 21.63
C CYS A 91 34.19 -7.65 21.41
N LEU A 92 34.39 -8.58 22.35
CA LEU A 92 33.78 -9.91 22.28
C LEU A 92 32.26 -9.82 22.41
N ALA A 93 31.74 -9.06 23.38
CA ALA A 93 30.30 -8.85 23.58
C ALA A 93 29.64 -8.22 22.33
N MET A 94 30.27 -7.21 21.74
CA MET A 94 29.80 -6.63 20.47
C MET A 94 29.81 -7.67 19.33
N SER A 95 30.86 -8.51 19.24
CA SER A 95 30.92 -9.55 18.22
C SER A 95 29.76 -10.56 18.33
N GLU A 96 29.36 -10.91 19.55
CA GLU A 96 28.25 -11.82 19.82
C GLU A 96 26.92 -11.17 19.44
N ALA A 97 26.70 -9.91 19.85
CA ALA A 97 25.48 -9.17 19.49
C ALA A 97 25.29 -9.03 17.97
N HIS A 98 26.36 -8.75 17.21
CA HIS A 98 26.28 -8.68 15.74
C HIS A 98 26.07 -10.05 15.10
N ALA A 99 26.62 -11.12 15.67
CA ALA A 99 26.36 -12.48 15.20
C ALA A 99 24.88 -12.87 15.42
N ASP A 100 24.33 -12.54 16.59
CA ASP A 100 22.92 -12.79 16.91
C ASP A 100 22.00 -11.99 15.99
N LEU A 101 22.32 -10.72 15.71
CA LEU A 101 21.59 -9.91 14.75
C LEU A 101 21.58 -10.53 13.35
N ALA A 102 22.71 -11.07 12.88
CA ALA A 102 22.78 -11.73 11.59
C ALA A 102 21.87 -12.97 11.54
N ILE A 103 21.87 -13.78 12.60
CA ILE A 103 20.98 -14.94 12.75
C ILE A 103 19.52 -14.51 12.74
N GLU A 104 19.17 -13.46 13.49
CA GLU A 104 17.80 -12.93 13.57
C GLU A 104 17.33 -12.39 12.22
N LEU A 105 18.15 -11.59 11.52
CA LEU A 105 17.85 -11.11 10.17
C LEU A 105 17.62 -12.29 9.22
N GLN A 106 18.42 -13.34 9.32
CA GLN A 106 18.26 -14.53 8.50
C GLN A 106 16.93 -15.25 8.78
N SER A 107 16.62 -15.53 10.05
CA SER A 107 15.43 -16.32 10.43
C SER A 107 14.12 -15.53 10.35
N SER A 108 14.14 -14.26 10.72
CA SER A 108 12.95 -13.43 10.89
C SER A 108 12.61 -12.60 9.64
N VAL A 109 13.60 -12.33 8.78
CA VAL A 109 13.41 -11.50 7.57
C VAL A 109 13.66 -12.29 6.29
N VAL A 110 14.88 -12.82 6.11
CA VAL A 110 15.28 -13.44 4.82
C VAL A 110 14.45 -14.69 4.51
N VAL A 111 14.29 -15.60 5.47
CA VAL A 111 13.53 -16.85 5.26
C VAL A 111 12.04 -16.57 4.98
N PRO A 112 11.32 -15.78 5.79
CA PRO A 112 9.91 -15.46 5.52
C PRO A 112 9.71 -14.70 4.21
N LEU A 113 10.54 -13.68 3.91
CA LEU A 113 10.43 -12.91 2.68
C LEU A 113 10.67 -13.77 1.44
N ARG A 114 11.62 -14.71 1.51
CA ARG A 114 11.86 -15.68 0.43
C ARG A 114 10.63 -16.55 0.17
N SER A 115 10.02 -17.11 1.21
CA SER A 115 8.82 -17.95 1.07
C SER A 115 7.68 -17.13 0.47
N PHE A 116 7.43 -15.96 1.04
CA PHE A 116 6.40 -15.04 0.57
C PHE A 116 6.59 -14.66 -0.90
N SER A 117 7.79 -14.23 -1.31
CA SER A 117 8.09 -13.82 -2.69
C SER A 117 7.83 -14.97 -3.68
N SER A 118 8.33 -16.16 -3.37
CA SER A 118 8.14 -17.36 -4.20
C SER A 118 6.67 -17.73 -4.36
N GLU A 119 5.93 -17.79 -3.25
CA GLU A 119 4.51 -18.12 -3.27
C GLU A 119 3.67 -17.04 -3.96
N HIS A 120 3.96 -15.76 -3.70
CA HIS A 120 3.26 -14.64 -4.32
C HIS A 120 3.44 -14.66 -5.84
N ARG A 121 4.68 -14.83 -6.31
CA ARG A 121 4.98 -14.96 -7.74
C ARG A 121 4.23 -16.13 -8.38
N ALA A 122 4.19 -17.28 -7.72
CA ALA A 122 3.44 -18.44 -8.19
C ALA A 122 1.94 -18.14 -8.28
N ARG A 123 1.35 -17.52 -7.25
CA ARG A 123 -0.07 -17.11 -7.25
C ARG A 123 -0.39 -16.12 -8.36
N VAL A 124 0.42 -15.08 -8.55
CA VAL A 124 0.22 -14.06 -9.59
C VAL A 124 0.25 -14.70 -10.98
N ARG A 125 1.25 -15.55 -11.27
CA ARG A 125 1.36 -16.22 -12.58
C ARG A 125 0.21 -17.20 -12.83
N ALA A 126 -0.19 -17.97 -11.82
CA ALA A 126 -1.32 -18.90 -11.94
C ALA A 126 -2.64 -18.13 -12.18
N SER A 127 -2.86 -17.04 -11.45
CA SER A 127 -4.02 -16.17 -11.63
C SER A 127 -4.03 -15.52 -13.02
N TRP A 128 -2.88 -15.03 -13.49
CA TRP A 128 -2.77 -14.42 -14.81
C TRP A 128 -3.06 -15.41 -15.93
N LYS A 129 -2.54 -16.64 -15.82
CA LYS A 129 -2.82 -17.68 -16.82
C LYS A 129 -4.33 -17.90 -17.01
N LEU A 130 -5.09 -17.98 -15.93
CA LEU A 130 -6.55 -18.13 -16.00
C LEU A 130 -7.23 -16.93 -16.69
N VAL A 131 -6.76 -15.72 -16.41
CA VAL A 131 -7.28 -14.49 -17.01
C VAL A 131 -6.94 -14.42 -18.50
N ASP A 132 -5.67 -14.65 -18.87
CA ASP A 132 -5.20 -14.67 -20.27
C ASP A 132 -5.95 -15.74 -21.09
N ASP A 133 -6.09 -16.95 -20.56
CA ASP A 133 -6.86 -18.03 -21.21
C ASP A 133 -8.33 -17.64 -21.43
N THR A 134 -8.91 -16.87 -20.51
CA THR A 134 -10.30 -16.39 -20.62
C THR A 134 -10.42 -15.25 -21.63
N ILE A 135 -9.49 -14.30 -21.64
CA ILE A 135 -9.43 -13.22 -22.63
C ILE A 135 -9.28 -13.79 -24.04
N ARG A 136 -8.36 -14.74 -24.25
CA ARG A 136 -8.16 -15.38 -25.56
C ARG A 136 -9.40 -16.11 -26.08
N ARG A 137 -10.13 -16.79 -25.19
CA ARG A 137 -11.42 -17.42 -25.54
C ARG A 137 -12.45 -16.38 -25.95
N ALA A 138 -12.63 -15.33 -25.14
CA ALA A 138 -13.56 -14.23 -25.45
C ALA A 138 -13.21 -13.55 -26.79
N SER A 139 -11.93 -13.29 -27.07
CA SER A 139 -11.48 -12.72 -28.35
C SER A 139 -11.81 -13.63 -29.54
N THR A 140 -11.72 -14.95 -29.38
CA THR A 140 -12.08 -15.92 -30.42
C THR A 140 -13.60 -15.93 -30.68
N GLU A 141 -14.39 -15.88 -29.61
CA GLU A 141 -15.85 -15.81 -29.67
C GLU A 141 -16.33 -14.51 -30.32
N LEU A 142 -15.74 -13.36 -29.95
CA LEU A 142 -16.02 -12.06 -30.58
C LEU A 142 -15.72 -12.08 -32.08
N ALA A 143 -14.56 -12.63 -32.49
CA ALA A 143 -14.23 -12.78 -33.90
C ALA A 143 -15.21 -13.69 -34.64
N GLN A 144 -15.77 -14.70 -33.98
CA GLN A 144 -16.82 -15.54 -34.55
C GLN A 144 -18.15 -14.78 -34.69
N VAL A 145 -18.54 -13.99 -33.68
CA VAL A 145 -19.72 -13.12 -33.74
C VAL A 145 -19.60 -12.12 -34.88
N ASP A 146 -18.44 -11.48 -35.05
CA ASP A 146 -18.19 -10.55 -36.15
C ASP A 146 -18.32 -11.21 -37.53
N ARG A 147 -17.80 -12.44 -37.67
CA ARG A 147 -17.98 -13.23 -38.91
C ARG A 147 -19.45 -13.55 -39.15
N ASN A 148 -20.16 -14.01 -38.13
CA ASN A 148 -21.58 -14.34 -38.24
C ASN A 148 -22.43 -13.11 -38.58
N HIS A 149 -22.14 -11.97 -37.96
CA HIS A 149 -22.80 -10.70 -38.23
C HIS A 149 -22.60 -10.26 -39.68
N ARG A 150 -21.37 -10.34 -40.21
CA ARG A 150 -21.09 -10.03 -41.63
C ARG A 150 -21.86 -10.94 -42.59
N VAL A 151 -21.92 -12.24 -42.30
CA VAL A 151 -22.68 -13.20 -43.11
C VAL A 151 -24.17 -12.88 -43.06
N TYR A 152 -24.71 -12.57 -41.88
CA TYR A 152 -26.10 -12.20 -41.71
C TYR A 152 -26.45 -10.93 -42.48
N THR A 153 -25.68 -9.84 -42.33
CA THR A 153 -25.93 -8.57 -43.02
C THR A 153 -25.82 -8.70 -44.53
N GLN A 154 -24.83 -9.48 -45.02
CA GLN A 154 -24.70 -9.78 -46.45
C GLN A 154 -25.94 -10.51 -46.98
N LYS A 155 -26.41 -11.55 -46.28
CA LYS A 155 -27.60 -12.32 -46.69
C LYS A 155 -28.87 -11.46 -46.64
N ALA A 156 -29.04 -10.64 -45.61
CA ALA A 156 -30.18 -9.74 -45.49
C ALA A 156 -30.20 -8.69 -46.61
N SER A 157 -29.03 -8.11 -46.94
CA SER A 157 -28.91 -7.16 -48.05
C SER A 157 -29.17 -7.81 -49.41
N ALA A 158 -28.66 -9.02 -49.65
CA ALA A 158 -28.92 -9.75 -50.88
C ALA A 158 -30.41 -10.14 -51.04
N ALA A 159 -31.07 -10.55 -49.95
CA ALA A 159 -32.50 -10.85 -49.95
C ALA A 159 -33.34 -9.60 -50.28
N GLU A 160 -32.99 -8.43 -49.74
CA GLU A 160 -33.69 -7.18 -50.06
C GLU A 160 -33.47 -6.75 -51.52
N GLN A 161 -32.26 -6.94 -52.06
CA GLN A 161 -31.98 -6.65 -53.47
C GLN A 161 -32.82 -7.53 -54.40
N LEU A 162 -32.93 -8.83 -54.13
CA LEU A 162 -33.77 -9.74 -54.91
C LEU A 162 -35.26 -9.35 -54.83
N ARG A 163 -35.74 -8.97 -53.64
CA ARG A 163 -37.13 -8.51 -53.46
C ARG A 163 -37.43 -7.23 -54.25
N LEU A 164 -36.47 -6.30 -54.32
CA LEU A 164 -36.61 -5.08 -55.12
C LEU A 164 -36.57 -5.36 -56.63
N GLN A 165 -35.72 -6.30 -57.07
CA GLN A 165 -35.69 -6.75 -58.47
C GLN A 165 -37.00 -7.44 -58.87
N GLU A 166 -37.51 -8.37 -58.07
CA GLU A 166 -38.78 -9.05 -58.34
C GLU A 166 -39.95 -8.04 -58.46
N ASN A 167 -40.01 -7.06 -57.56
CA ASN A 167 -41.00 -5.99 -57.66
C ASN A 167 -40.83 -5.11 -58.92
N ALA A 168 -39.59 -4.87 -59.36
CA ALA A 168 -39.30 -4.12 -60.57
C ALA A 168 -39.66 -4.90 -61.83
N ASP A 169 -39.34 -6.19 -61.88
CA ASP A 169 -39.69 -7.09 -62.99
C ASP A 169 -41.23 -7.21 -63.11
N LEU A 170 -41.94 -7.33 -61.99
CA LEU A 170 -43.41 -7.31 -61.96
C LEU A 170 -43.97 -5.97 -62.49
N SER A 171 -43.36 -4.84 -62.12
CA SER A 171 -43.71 -3.52 -62.65
C SER A 171 -43.46 -3.41 -64.15
N GLU A 172 -42.35 -3.97 -64.65
CA GLU A 172 -41.99 -3.91 -66.07
C GLU A 172 -42.93 -4.77 -66.92
N VAL A 173 -43.27 -5.98 -66.48
CA VAL A 173 -44.28 -6.85 -67.13
C VAL A 173 -45.65 -6.16 -67.17
N LEU A 174 -46.07 -5.53 -66.07
CA LEU A 174 -47.34 -4.78 -66.04
C LEU A 174 -47.32 -3.53 -66.93
N SER A 175 -46.14 -2.94 -67.18
CA SER A 175 -45.98 -1.78 -68.07
C SER A 175 -45.87 -2.15 -69.56
N ALA A 176 -45.36 -3.35 -69.88
CA ALA A 176 -45.23 -3.84 -71.25
C ALA A 176 -46.58 -4.19 -71.90
N ASP A 177 -47.60 -4.54 -71.10
CA ASP A 177 -48.95 -4.86 -71.58
C ASP A 177 -49.89 -3.63 -71.69
N ILE A 178 -49.38 -2.42 -71.46
CA ILE A 178 -50.19 -1.20 -71.47
C ILE A 178 -49.55 -0.13 -72.37
N GLU A 179 -49.83 -0.21 -73.67
CA GLU A 179 -49.62 0.88 -74.63
C GLU A 179 -50.67 1.99 -74.38
N ILE A 180 -50.45 2.83 -73.35
CA ILE A 180 -51.26 4.04 -73.14
C ILE A 180 -50.59 5.24 -73.82
N LYS A 181 -51.29 5.67 -74.88
CA LYS A 181 -51.09 6.91 -75.63
C LYS A 181 -51.06 8.13 -74.70
N SER A 182 -50.02 8.95 -74.84
CA SER A 182 -49.79 10.19 -74.09
C SER A 182 -50.81 11.30 -74.39
N ARG A 183 -51.18 12.11 -73.38
CA ARG A 183 -51.25 13.62 -73.38
C ARG A 183 -51.84 14.20 -72.07
N PRO A 184 -51.76 15.54 -71.80
CA PRO A 184 -50.64 16.28 -71.22
C PRO A 184 -50.93 16.93 -69.83
N SER A 185 -49.83 17.26 -69.15
CA SER A 185 -49.56 18.33 -68.18
C SER A 185 -50.70 19.17 -67.56
N THR A 186 -50.69 19.29 -66.23
CA THR A 186 -51.01 20.54 -65.52
C THR A 186 -50.07 20.72 -64.34
N VAL A 187 -49.57 21.95 -64.23
CA VAL A 187 -48.49 22.46 -63.40
C VAL A 187 -49.01 22.97 -62.04
N MET A 188 -48.11 23.07 -61.05
CA MET A 188 -48.00 24.06 -59.95
C MET A 188 -47.88 23.44 -58.53
N PRO A 189 -47.22 24.08 -57.54
CA PRO A 189 -45.80 24.41 -57.51
C PRO A 189 -45.11 24.02 -56.16
N THR A 190 -43.80 24.20 -56.15
CA THR A 190 -42.81 24.19 -55.06
C THR A 190 -43.12 25.16 -53.91
N GLU A 191 -42.70 24.83 -52.68
CA GLU A 191 -41.85 25.64 -51.77
C GLU A 191 -41.74 24.97 -50.38
N THR A 192 -40.56 24.50 -49.95
CA THR A 192 -39.46 25.23 -49.26
C THR A 192 -39.62 25.20 -47.72
N SER A 193 -38.72 24.48 -47.06
CA SER A 193 -38.40 24.63 -45.64
C SER A 193 -37.67 25.96 -45.41
N PRO A 194 -37.81 26.62 -44.25
CA PRO A 194 -36.67 26.58 -43.32
C PRO A 194 -37.07 26.61 -41.83
N GLY A 195 -36.21 26.11 -40.94
CA GLY A 195 -36.15 26.58 -39.54
C GLY A 195 -35.32 27.87 -39.42
N PRO A 196 -34.77 28.27 -38.26
CA PRO A 196 -35.13 28.03 -36.86
C PRO A 196 -35.33 29.35 -36.07
N SER A 197 -35.85 29.32 -34.84
CA SER A 197 -35.54 30.35 -33.83
C SER A 197 -35.88 29.91 -32.39
N THR A 198 -34.91 30.18 -31.54
CA THR A 198 -34.81 30.17 -30.07
C THR A 198 -35.68 31.23 -29.38
N GLU A 199 -36.04 30.97 -28.11
CA GLU A 199 -36.07 31.86 -26.92
C GLU A 199 -36.83 31.11 -25.80
N ASP A 200 -36.17 30.65 -24.73
CA ASP A 200 -35.86 31.33 -23.44
C ASP A 200 -37.06 31.59 -22.52
N GLY A 201 -36.94 31.19 -21.24
CA GLY A 201 -37.72 31.80 -20.15
C GLY A 201 -38.32 30.89 -19.06
N ALA A 202 -37.53 30.66 -18.01
CA ALA A 202 -37.87 30.84 -16.58
C ALA A 202 -38.88 29.94 -15.81
N ASP A 203 -38.32 29.35 -14.74
CA ASP A 203 -38.76 29.29 -13.34
C ASP A 203 -40.18 28.82 -12.96
N ALA A 204 -40.20 27.75 -12.14
CA ALA A 204 -41.15 27.60 -11.05
C ALA A 204 -40.52 26.81 -9.89
N ASP A 205 -40.10 27.56 -8.88
CA ASP A 205 -39.83 27.17 -7.51
C ASP A 205 -41.15 26.92 -6.77
N VAL A 206 -41.33 25.78 -6.09
CA VAL A 206 -42.27 25.66 -4.95
C VAL A 206 -41.72 24.65 -3.94
N ALA A 207 -41.34 25.20 -2.80
CA ALA A 207 -41.09 24.53 -1.53
C ALA A 207 -42.38 24.04 -0.84
N LEU A 208 -42.26 22.97 -0.03
CA LEU A 208 -43.05 22.76 1.19
C LEU A 208 -42.28 21.78 2.12
N GLN A 209 -41.61 22.28 3.17
CA GLN A 209 -42.08 22.34 4.57
C GLN A 209 -41.99 20.97 5.30
N ARG A 210 -40.94 20.75 6.10
CA ARG A 210 -40.88 20.83 7.60
C ARG A 210 -41.67 19.73 8.34
N GLN A 211 -41.01 19.01 9.28
CA GLN A 211 -40.96 19.31 10.73
C GLN A 211 -40.37 18.11 11.54
N LEU A 212 -39.20 18.27 12.19
CA LEU A 212 -38.91 18.29 13.66
C LEU A 212 -39.24 17.00 14.45
N LEU A 213 -38.39 16.46 15.32
CA LEU A 213 -37.97 16.93 16.69
C LEU A 213 -36.71 16.13 17.15
N SER A 214 -35.63 16.72 17.70
CA SER A 214 -35.33 17.04 19.13
C SER A 214 -35.23 15.79 20.04
N ALA A 215 -34.32 15.59 21.00
CA ALA A 215 -33.07 16.16 21.54
C ALA A 215 -32.61 15.16 22.64
N GLY A 216 -31.36 15.23 23.13
CA GLY A 216 -30.99 14.53 24.38
C GLY A 216 -29.49 14.57 24.69
N SER A 217 -29.16 15.07 25.87
CA SER A 217 -27.82 15.44 26.37
C SER A 217 -27.33 14.49 27.47
N SER A 218 -26.13 14.78 28.01
CA SER A 218 -25.50 14.26 29.25
C SER A 218 -24.86 12.87 29.15
N SER A 219 -23.86 12.45 29.93
CA SER A 219 -22.81 13.02 30.80
C SER A 219 -22.18 11.78 31.48
N GLY A 220 -20.90 11.79 31.86
CA GLY A 220 -20.41 10.78 32.83
C GLY A 220 -18.91 10.48 32.74
N GLY A 221 -18.13 11.11 33.61
CA GLY A 221 -16.78 10.67 33.94
C GLY A 221 -16.79 9.78 35.18
N GLU A 222 -15.90 8.79 35.22
CA GLU A 222 -15.55 8.06 36.44
C GLU A 222 -14.03 7.91 36.55
N ARG A 223 -13.51 8.42 37.68
CA ARG A 223 -12.17 8.22 38.22
C ARG A 223 -12.14 6.83 38.88
N ALA A 224 -11.10 6.04 38.62
CA ALA A 224 -10.83 4.80 39.37
C ALA A 224 -9.55 4.96 40.23
N GLU A 225 -9.66 4.56 41.48
CA GLU A 225 -8.69 4.71 42.57
C GLU A 225 -7.55 3.67 42.53
N LEU A 226 -6.38 4.02 43.10
CA LEU A 226 -5.21 3.16 43.28
C LEU A 226 -5.35 2.22 44.49
N PRO A 227 -4.97 0.94 44.41
CA PRO A 227 -4.78 0.09 45.57
C PRO A 227 -3.34 0.18 46.10
N THR A 228 -3.21 0.50 47.38
CA THR A 228 -1.99 0.33 48.20
C THR A 228 -1.94 -1.13 48.69
N VAL A 229 -0.81 -1.85 48.59
CA VAL A 229 -0.31 -2.81 49.62
C VAL A 229 1.14 -3.25 49.30
N ARG A 230 1.89 -3.39 50.40
CA ARG A 230 3.30 -3.71 50.65
C ARG A 230 3.83 -5.00 50.00
N GLY A 231 5.08 -4.96 49.53
CA GLY A 231 5.91 -6.12 49.16
C GLY A 231 7.40 -5.75 49.07
N SER A 232 8.27 -6.65 49.50
CA SER A 232 9.71 -6.54 49.79
C SER A 232 10.60 -5.76 48.79
N LEU A 233 11.50 -4.93 49.33
CA LEU A 233 12.55 -4.22 48.58
C LEU A 233 13.57 -5.19 47.97
N ASP A 234 13.45 -5.42 46.66
CA ASP A 234 14.50 -5.99 45.83
C ASP A 234 15.39 -4.84 45.34
N VAL A 235 16.59 -4.72 45.91
CA VAL A 235 17.53 -3.59 45.70
C VAL A 235 18.32 -3.79 44.40
N ALA A 236 17.61 -4.01 43.30
CA ALA A 236 18.14 -3.80 41.96
C ALA A 236 17.74 -2.37 41.54
N SER A 237 18.61 -1.40 41.82
CA SER A 237 18.40 -0.01 41.40
C SER A 237 18.71 0.14 39.91
N ILE A 238 17.70 0.45 39.11
CA ILE A 238 17.81 0.88 37.73
C ILE A 238 18.11 2.38 37.75
N VAL A 239 19.25 2.79 37.19
CA VAL A 239 19.67 4.20 37.14
C VAL A 239 19.33 4.79 35.77
N LEU A 240 18.54 5.86 35.77
CA LEU A 240 18.14 6.62 34.58
C LEU A 240 18.61 8.06 34.74
N GLY A 241 19.74 8.38 34.13
CA GLY A 241 20.42 9.67 34.32
C GLY A 241 20.81 9.85 35.79
N ASN A 242 20.23 10.86 36.44
CA ASN A 242 20.43 11.15 37.87
C ASN A 242 19.34 10.57 38.79
N VAL A 243 18.40 9.79 38.25
CA VAL A 243 17.32 9.16 39.03
C VAL A 243 17.64 7.68 39.22
N ALA A 244 17.77 7.25 40.47
CA ALA A 244 17.87 5.84 40.82
C ALA A 244 16.48 5.32 41.24
N LEU A 245 15.97 4.33 40.52
CA LEU A 245 14.66 3.71 40.76
C LEU A 245 14.86 2.24 41.15
N THR A 246 14.10 1.75 42.11
CA THR A 246 13.97 0.30 42.30
C THR A 246 13.27 -0.32 41.08
N ARG A 247 13.46 -1.63 40.86
CA ARG A 247 12.75 -2.38 39.81
C ARG A 247 11.23 -2.17 39.84
N HIS A 248 10.64 -2.07 41.03
CA HIS A 248 9.21 -1.82 41.18
C HIS A 248 8.82 -0.40 40.75
N GLU A 249 9.56 0.61 41.21
CA GLU A 249 9.33 2.00 40.82
C GLU A 249 9.50 2.23 39.33
N PHE A 250 10.47 1.57 38.70
CA PHE A 250 10.64 1.59 37.24
C PHE A 250 9.42 1.00 36.52
N HIS A 251 8.87 -0.11 37.01
CA HIS A 251 7.68 -0.73 36.42
C HIS A 251 6.46 0.20 36.55
N VAL A 252 6.25 0.80 37.72
CA VAL A 252 5.17 1.76 37.95
C VAL A 252 5.34 3.00 37.06
N MET A 253 6.57 3.49 36.90
CA MET A 253 6.90 4.59 36.00
C MET A 253 6.53 4.27 34.56
N VAL A 254 6.94 3.11 34.03
CA VAL A 254 6.64 2.71 32.64
C VAL A 254 5.13 2.55 32.44
N GLN A 255 4.40 2.00 33.40
CA GLN A 255 2.94 1.90 33.34
C GLN A 255 2.27 3.27 33.27
N ARG A 256 2.68 4.20 34.14
CA ARG A 256 2.17 5.58 34.13
C ARG A 256 2.48 6.29 32.81
N MET A 257 3.69 6.13 32.31
CA MET A 257 4.11 6.69 31.03
C MET A 257 3.24 6.20 29.87
N GLN A 258 2.91 4.91 29.83
CA GLN A 258 2.02 4.35 28.80
C GLN A 258 0.60 4.90 28.85
N THR A 259 0.10 5.25 30.04
CA THR A 259 -1.26 5.79 30.22
C THR A 259 -1.36 7.30 30.10
N GLU A 260 -0.31 8.02 30.51
CA GLU A 260 -0.34 9.49 30.64
C GLU A 260 0.26 10.19 29.40
N VAL A 261 1.13 9.53 28.63
CA VAL A 261 1.73 10.14 27.43
C VAL A 261 0.82 9.91 26.22
N PRO A 262 0.43 10.98 25.49
CA PRO A 262 -0.47 10.86 24.36
C PRO A 262 0.15 10.03 23.23
N GLN A 263 -0.57 8.98 22.84
CA GLN A 263 -0.23 8.16 21.70
C GLN A 263 -0.97 8.65 20.45
N HIS A 264 -0.31 8.57 19.30
CA HIS A 264 -0.89 8.97 18.03
C HIS A 264 -0.46 8.03 16.92
N ASP A 265 -1.26 8.00 15.86
CA ASP A 265 -1.01 7.17 14.70
C ASP A 265 -0.32 8.01 13.62
N VAL A 266 0.82 7.55 13.12
CA VAL A 266 1.54 8.22 12.03
C VAL A 266 1.47 7.37 10.78
N ARG A 267 0.97 7.98 9.70
CA ARG A 267 0.92 7.35 8.39
C ARG A 267 2.18 7.69 7.60
N PHE A 268 2.97 6.68 7.28
CA PHE A 268 4.10 6.78 6.36
C PHE A 268 3.74 6.10 5.04
N GLY A 269 3.84 6.83 3.93
CA GLY A 269 3.33 6.46 2.60
C GLY A 269 3.30 4.94 2.31
N ILE A 270 4.43 4.36 1.92
CA ILE A 270 4.55 2.93 1.58
C ILE A 270 4.66 2.00 2.81
N LEU A 271 4.93 2.55 3.99
CA LEU A 271 5.20 1.78 5.22
C LEU A 271 3.94 1.53 6.07
N GLY A 272 2.81 2.12 5.70
CA GLY A 272 1.54 1.96 6.39
C GLY A 272 1.35 2.93 7.55
N THR A 273 0.40 2.62 8.43
CA THR A 273 0.09 3.43 9.62
C THR A 273 0.70 2.76 10.83
N PHE A 274 1.68 3.40 11.44
CA PHE A 274 2.22 2.99 12.73
C PHE A 274 1.29 3.51 13.81
N ARG A 275 0.75 2.59 14.60
CA ARG A 275 -0.22 2.91 15.64
C ARG A 275 0.44 2.97 16.99
N GLY A 276 -0.09 3.82 17.87
CA GLY A 276 0.39 3.90 19.25
C GLY A 276 1.78 4.53 19.38
N LEU A 277 2.19 5.38 18.43
CA LEU A 277 3.47 6.07 18.51
C LEU A 277 3.42 7.21 19.52
N ILE A 278 4.54 7.43 20.20
CA ILE A 278 4.73 8.51 21.15
C ILE A 278 5.72 9.49 20.55
N SER A 279 5.40 10.80 20.60
CA SER A 279 6.35 11.83 20.21
C SER A 279 7.46 11.96 21.26
N GLY A 280 8.70 12.08 20.81
CA GLY A 280 9.84 12.32 21.70
C GLY A 280 9.68 13.59 22.54
N GLU A 281 9.03 14.62 22.01
CA GLU A 281 8.73 15.87 22.75
C GLU A 281 7.73 15.63 23.89
N SER A 282 6.66 14.89 23.65
CA SER A 282 5.65 14.57 24.67
C SER A 282 6.23 13.66 25.75
N LEU A 283 7.08 12.71 25.36
CA LEU A 283 7.81 11.83 26.27
C LEU A 283 8.77 12.64 27.16
N ALA A 284 9.58 13.52 26.56
CA ALA A 284 10.53 14.36 27.29
C ALA A 284 9.82 15.35 28.23
N GLY A 285 8.73 15.98 27.77
CA GLY A 285 7.92 16.87 28.59
C GLY A 285 7.28 16.16 29.79
N TRP A 286 6.76 14.94 29.58
CA TRP A 286 6.24 14.11 30.67
C TRP A 286 7.32 13.73 31.67
N TRP A 287 8.51 13.38 31.18
CA TRP A 287 9.68 13.06 32.02
C TRP A 287 10.09 14.24 32.89
N CYS A 288 10.30 15.43 32.30
CA CYS A 288 10.69 16.63 33.04
C CYS A 288 9.66 17.06 34.09
N THR A 289 8.37 16.80 33.84
CA THR A 289 7.29 17.13 34.76
C THR A 289 7.23 16.17 35.96
N ASN A 290 7.44 14.87 35.74
CA ASN A 290 7.29 13.83 36.76
C ASN A 290 8.60 13.51 37.50
N TYR A 291 9.74 13.74 36.86
CA TYR A 291 11.08 13.49 37.38
C TYR A 291 11.97 14.72 37.11
N PRO A 292 11.68 15.88 37.73
CA PRO A 292 12.43 17.10 37.52
C PRO A 292 13.88 16.89 37.93
N THR A 293 14.77 16.86 36.95
CA THR A 293 16.21 16.89 37.18
C THR A 293 16.62 18.28 37.65
N VAL A 294 17.57 18.37 38.59
CA VAL A 294 18.10 19.66 39.09
C VAL A 294 18.81 20.47 38.00
N VAL A 295 19.15 19.85 36.87
CA VAL A 295 19.77 20.52 35.73
C VAL A 295 18.74 21.38 35.00
N ARG A 296 18.82 22.69 35.22
CA ARG A 296 17.90 23.70 34.68
C ARG A 296 18.46 24.43 33.45
N ASP A 297 19.66 24.09 32.97
CA ASP A 297 20.35 24.86 31.95
C ASP A 297 21.10 23.99 30.92
N GLU A 298 21.08 24.39 29.65
CA GLU A 298 21.72 23.69 28.51
C GLU A 298 23.24 23.51 28.72
N SER A 299 23.85 24.42 29.46
CA SER A 299 25.27 24.44 29.78
C SER A 299 25.72 23.27 30.68
N GLU A 300 24.83 22.79 31.56
CA GLU A 300 25.11 21.66 32.47
C GLU A 300 24.89 20.30 31.80
N ALA A 301 24.01 20.21 30.80
CA ALA A 301 23.79 18.99 30.02
C ALA A 301 25.04 18.58 29.21
N VAL A 302 25.84 19.56 28.74
CA VAL A 302 27.11 19.34 28.05
C VAL A 302 28.19 18.77 28.99
N LEU A 303 28.15 19.13 30.27
CA LEU A 303 29.10 18.68 31.29
C LEU A 303 28.89 17.22 31.71
N VAL A 304 27.65 16.70 31.62
CA VAL A 304 27.33 15.29 31.92
C VAL A 304 27.62 14.38 30.72
N GLY A 305 27.79 14.95 29.52
CA GLY A 305 28.10 14.25 28.27
C GLY A 305 29.58 14.11 27.93
N GLN A 306 30.50 14.40 28.85
CA GLN A 306 31.95 14.18 28.71
C GLN A 306 32.44 13.04 29.61
#